data_AF-A0A3M1QMR9-F1
#
_entry.id   AF-A0A3M1QMR9-F1
#
_cell.length_a   1.000
_cell.length_b   1.000
_cell.length_c   1.000
_cell.angle_alpha   90.00
_cell.angle_beta   90.00
_cell.angle_gamma   90.00
#
_symmetry.space_group_name_H-M   'P 1'
#
loop_
_entity.id
_entity.type
_entity.pdbx_description
1 polymer ?
#
loop_
_entity_poly.entity_id
_entity_poly.type
_entity_poly.pdbx_seq_one_letter_code
_entity_poly.pdbx_strand_id
1 'polypeptide(L)'
;HGWILNISSATARHPEGPPYGEFHRFGGDLLYGSTKAALDRVSTGLAAEYHEHGVVVNSLSPVAAVITPGVEALGVVPEAFREQAESLEVMAEAALALCLPGSPTGRIAYATPLLRELGRPVRDLSGKEPAA
;
A
#
# COMPACT_ATOMS: atom_id res chain seq x y z
N HIS A 1 -16.38 -16.39 -3.47
CA HIS A 1 -15.91 -15.06 -3.07
C HIS A 1 -14.60 -14.79 -3.78
N GLY A 2 -14.46 -13.60 -4.37
CA GLY A 2 -13.24 -13.18 -5.05
C GLY A 2 -12.64 -11.96 -4.36
N TRP A 3 -11.34 -11.74 -4.54
CA TRP A 3 -10.64 -10.58 -4.02
C TRP A 3 -9.97 -9.82 -5.16
N ILE A 4 -10.06 -8.50 -5.12
CA ILE A 4 -9.25 -7.59 -5.92
C ILE A 4 -8.47 -6.73 -4.94
N LEU A 5 -7.15 -6.81 -4.99
CA LEU A 5 -6.27 -5.95 -4.21
C LEU A 5 -5.41 -5.12 -5.15
N ASN A 6 -5.66 -3.82 -5.17
CA ASN A 6 -4.85 -2.88 -5.95
C ASN A 6 -3.65 -2.40 -5.12
N ILE A 7 -2.48 -2.33 -5.76
CA ILE A 7 -1.27 -1.79 -5.12
C ILE A 7 -1.13 -0.31 -5.46
N SER A 8 -1.42 0.52 -4.48
CA SER A 8 -1.37 1.98 -4.57
C SER A 8 -0.04 2.54 -4.04
N SER A 9 -0.02 3.78 -3.56
CA SER A 9 1.15 4.43 -3.00
C SER A 9 0.75 5.43 -1.92
N ALA A 10 1.63 5.68 -0.95
CA ALA A 10 1.51 6.81 -0.03
C ALA A 10 1.32 8.16 -0.75
N THR A 11 1.88 8.30 -1.95
CA THR A 11 1.72 9.49 -2.80
C THR A 11 0.31 9.70 -3.38
N ALA A 12 -0.60 8.72 -3.21
CA ALA A 12 -2.01 8.92 -3.49
C ALA A 12 -2.66 9.95 -2.54
N ARG A 13 -2.09 10.13 -1.34
CA ARG A 13 -2.52 11.17 -0.41
C ARG A 13 -2.12 12.53 -0.96
N HIS A 14 -3.06 13.47 -0.85
CA HIS A 14 -2.79 14.84 -1.29
C HIS A 14 -1.70 15.48 -0.42
N PRO A 15 -0.81 16.29 -1.02
CA PRO A 15 0.14 17.09 -0.27
C PRO A 15 -0.57 17.99 0.75
N GLU A 16 -0.11 17.96 2.01
CA GLU A 16 -0.59 18.85 3.06
C GLU A 16 0.23 20.14 3.12
N GLY A 17 -0.43 21.26 3.39
CA GLY A 17 0.21 22.58 3.50
C GLY A 17 -0.78 23.74 3.35
N PRO A 18 -0.26 24.98 3.26
CA PRO A 18 1.15 25.37 3.42
C PRO A 18 1.66 25.33 4.88
N PRO A 19 2.99 25.19 5.11
CA PRO A 19 4.04 25.00 4.11
C PRO A 19 4.10 23.55 3.58
N TYR A 20 4.29 23.37 2.27
CA TYR A 20 4.44 22.05 1.65
C TYR A 20 5.85 21.48 1.85
N GLY A 21 5.93 20.18 2.13
CA GLY A 21 7.20 19.45 2.27
C GLY A 21 8.03 19.40 0.97
N GLU A 22 9.35 19.22 1.10
CA GLU A 22 10.28 19.23 -0.04
C GLU A 22 9.97 18.14 -1.07
N PHE A 23 9.59 16.94 -0.62
CA PHE A 23 9.22 15.84 -1.51
C PHE A 23 8.07 16.21 -2.46
N HIS A 24 7.01 16.84 -1.95
CA HIS A 24 5.87 17.25 -2.78
C HIS A 24 6.20 18.44 -3.71
N ARG A 25 7.26 19.18 -3.43
CA ARG A 25 7.68 20.33 -4.24
C ARG A 25 8.66 19.94 -5.34
N PHE A 26 9.54 18.98 -5.07
CA PHE A 26 10.70 18.67 -5.92
C PHE A 26 10.83 17.20 -6.32
N GLY A 27 10.08 16.29 -5.68
CA GLY A 27 10.18 14.84 -5.88
C GLY A 27 9.47 14.31 -7.14
N GLY A 28 8.74 15.15 -7.87
CA GLY A 28 8.06 14.75 -9.11
C GLY A 28 6.87 13.80 -8.89
N ASP A 29 6.30 13.79 -7.68
CA ASP A 29 5.24 12.87 -7.28
C ASP A 29 3.87 13.23 -7.85
N LEU A 30 3.67 14.42 -8.42
CA LEU A 30 2.38 14.89 -8.92
C LEU A 30 1.69 13.92 -9.89
N LEU A 31 2.37 13.55 -10.98
CA LEU A 31 1.74 12.69 -12.00
C LEU A 31 1.52 11.28 -11.44
N TYR A 32 2.55 10.70 -10.83
CA TYR A 32 2.46 9.36 -10.27
C TYR A 32 1.40 9.27 -9.16
N GLY A 33 1.43 10.19 -8.19
CA GLY A 33 0.47 10.31 -7.10
C GLY A 33 -0.96 10.50 -7.60
N SER A 34 -1.18 11.31 -8.66
CA SER A 34 -2.51 11.47 -9.26
C SER A 34 -3.08 10.15 -9.80
N THR A 35 -2.25 9.31 -10.44
CA THR A 35 -2.68 8.00 -10.93
C THR A 35 -3.00 7.04 -9.78
N LYS A 36 -2.27 7.13 -8.67
CA LYS A 36 -2.50 6.31 -7.48
C LYS A 36 -3.74 6.76 -6.70
N ALA A 37 -4.01 8.05 -6.62
CA ALA A 37 -5.27 8.59 -6.09
C ALA A 37 -6.48 8.15 -6.93
N ALA A 38 -6.35 8.16 -8.26
CA ALA A 38 -7.38 7.62 -9.14
C ALA A 38 -7.61 6.11 -8.90
N LEU A 39 -6.54 5.33 -8.70
CA LEU A 39 -6.63 3.91 -8.36
C LEU A 39 -7.36 3.66 -7.04
N ASP A 40 -7.12 4.47 -6.02
CA ASP A 40 -7.85 4.40 -4.74
C ASP A 40 -9.35 4.66 -4.92
N ARG A 41 -9.69 5.68 -5.74
CA ARG A 41 -11.09 5.98 -6.07
C ARG A 41 -11.76 4.88 -6.88
N VAL A 42 -11.05 4.28 -7.84
CA VAL A 42 -11.55 3.14 -8.61
C VAL A 42 -11.79 1.94 -7.70
N SER A 43 -10.87 1.67 -6.77
CA SER A 43 -10.96 0.53 -5.84
C SER A 43 -12.19 0.62 -4.95
N THR A 44 -12.45 1.79 -4.38
CA THR A 44 -13.64 2.03 -3.55
C THR A 44 -14.94 2.05 -4.36
N GLY A 45 -14.90 2.49 -5.62
CA GLY A 45 -16.04 2.39 -6.55
C GLY A 45 -16.40 0.94 -6.87
N LEU A 46 -15.41 0.13 -7.26
CA LEU A 46 -15.60 -1.30 -7.54
C LEU A 46 -16.06 -2.07 -6.30
N ALA A 47 -15.56 -1.72 -5.12
CA ALA A 47 -16.03 -2.30 -3.87
C ALA A 47 -17.54 -2.08 -3.68
N ALA A 48 -18.05 -0.89 -4.01
CA ALA A 48 -19.47 -0.57 -3.91
C ALA A 48 -20.29 -1.32 -4.99
N GLU A 49 -19.84 -1.31 -6.25
CA GLU A 49 -20.55 -1.94 -7.37
C GLU A 49 -20.64 -3.47 -7.25
N TYR A 50 -19.62 -4.11 -6.69
CA TYR A 50 -19.52 -5.58 -6.65
C TYR A 50 -19.78 -6.19 -5.26
N HIS A 51 -20.17 -5.39 -4.27
CA HIS A 51 -20.44 -5.87 -2.91
C HIS A 51 -21.50 -6.99 -2.90
N GLU A 52 -22.64 -6.79 -3.59
CA GLU A 52 -23.73 -7.77 -3.66
C GLU A 52 -23.34 -9.07 -4.39
N HIS A 53 -22.28 -9.01 -5.21
CA HIS A 53 -21.72 -10.17 -5.91
C HIS A 53 -20.67 -10.93 -5.07
N GLY A 54 -20.41 -10.49 -3.83
CA GLY A 54 -19.47 -11.15 -2.92
C GLY A 54 -18.00 -11.03 -3.36
N VAL A 55 -17.67 -9.96 -4.09
CA VAL A 55 -16.29 -9.57 -4.42
C VAL A 55 -15.80 -8.52 -3.43
N VAL A 56 -14.68 -8.80 -2.79
CA VAL A 56 -14.01 -7.86 -1.89
C VAL A 56 -12.97 -7.08 -2.70
N VAL A 57 -13.01 -5.75 -2.62
CA VAL A 57 -12.07 -4.88 -3.34
C VAL A 57 -11.42 -3.91 -2.38
N ASN A 58 -10.10 -3.87 -2.33
CA ASN A 58 -9.33 -2.96 -1.49
C ASN A 58 -8.15 -2.37 -2.26
N SER A 59 -7.63 -1.25 -1.77
CA SER A 59 -6.35 -0.68 -2.16
C SER A 59 -5.36 -0.78 -1.00
N LEU A 60 -4.12 -1.16 -1.27
CA LEU A 60 -3.03 -1.24 -0.30
C LEU A 60 -1.83 -0.45 -0.79
N SER A 61 -1.32 0.42 0.09
CA SER A 61 -0.08 1.17 -0.14
C SER A 61 0.96 0.80 0.91
N PRO A 62 2.25 0.85 0.56
CA PRO A 62 3.27 0.91 1.59
C PRO A 62 3.28 2.30 2.25
N VAL A 63 3.79 2.43 3.47
CA VAL A 63 4.01 3.73 4.13
C VAL A 63 5.31 4.41 3.68
N ALA A 64 6.29 3.62 3.25
CA ALA A 64 7.57 4.05 2.72
C ALA A 64 7.92 3.24 1.46
N ALA A 65 9.06 3.51 0.82
CA ALA A 65 9.47 2.69 -0.33
C ALA A 65 9.74 1.24 0.10
N VAL A 66 9.38 0.28 -0.74
CA VAL A 66 9.73 -1.14 -0.54
C VAL A 66 10.82 -1.49 -1.53
N ILE A 67 12.00 -1.84 -1.03
CA ILE A 67 13.19 -2.08 -1.86
C ILE A 67 13.07 -3.46 -2.51
N THR A 68 12.50 -3.48 -3.72
CA THR A 68 12.47 -4.65 -4.59
C THR A 68 13.55 -4.54 -5.66
N PRO A 69 13.95 -5.65 -6.32
CA PRO A 69 14.87 -5.59 -7.44
C PRO A 69 14.43 -4.60 -8.54
N GLY A 70 13.13 -4.46 -8.77
CA GLY A 70 12.58 -3.49 -9.72
C GLY A 70 12.75 -2.03 -9.26
N VAL A 71 12.53 -1.74 -7.98
CA VAL A 71 12.75 -0.42 -7.40
C VAL A 71 14.25 -0.06 -7.41
N GLU A 72 15.12 -1.03 -7.14
CA GLU A 72 16.57 -0.84 -7.23
C GLU A 72 17.01 -0.53 -8.66
N ALA A 73 16.50 -1.26 -9.66
CA ALA A 73 16.79 -1.01 -11.07
C ALA A 73 16.37 0.40 -11.54
N LEU A 74 15.34 0.98 -10.93
CA LEU A 74 14.88 2.34 -11.23
C LEU A 74 15.72 3.43 -10.55
N GLY A 75 16.47 3.11 -9.49
CA GLY A 75 17.31 4.08 -8.78
C GLY A 75 16.55 5.25 -8.16
N VAL A 76 15.25 5.09 -7.92
CA VAL A 76 14.35 6.20 -7.49
C VAL A 76 14.31 6.44 -5.99
N VAL A 77 14.92 5.56 -5.18
CA VAL A 77 14.98 5.69 -3.72
C VAL A 77 16.33 6.27 -3.33
N PRO A 78 16.40 7.52 -2.83
CA PRO A 78 17.65 8.10 -2.36
C PRO A 78 18.23 7.29 -1.20
N GLU A 79 19.56 7.20 -1.13
CA GLU A 79 20.28 6.40 -0.11
C GLU A 79 19.85 6.74 1.32
N ALA A 80 19.67 8.04 1.61
CA ALA A 80 19.25 8.54 2.92
C ALA A 80 17.88 8.03 3.38
N PHE A 81 17.04 7.49 2.48
CA PHE A 81 15.72 6.95 2.81
C PHE A 81 15.68 5.42 2.80
N ARG A 82 16.78 4.73 2.49
CA ARG A 82 16.79 3.26 2.42
C ARG A 82 16.59 2.58 3.77
N GLU A 83 17.10 3.17 4.86
CA GLU A 83 16.88 2.67 6.22
C GLU A 83 15.42 2.80 6.68
N GLN A 84 14.66 3.69 6.04
CA GLN A 84 13.23 3.91 6.31
C GLN A 84 12.33 3.07 5.41
N ALA A 85 12.91 2.23 4.55
CA ALA A 85 12.17 1.38 3.65
C ALA A 85 11.27 0.42 4.43
N GLU A 86 10.06 0.22 3.91
CA GLU A 86 9.16 -0.79 4.44
C GLU A 86 9.57 -2.17 3.90
N SER A 87 9.51 -3.20 4.73
CA SER A 87 9.92 -4.55 4.33
C SER A 87 8.91 -5.20 3.38
N LEU A 88 9.40 -6.16 2.59
CA LEU A 88 8.57 -6.95 1.68
C LEU A 88 7.56 -7.79 2.44
N GLU A 89 7.97 -8.33 3.58
CA GLU A 89 7.21 -9.14 4.51
C GLU A 89 5.99 -8.38 5.04
N VAL A 90 6.16 -7.11 5.41
CA VAL A 90 5.06 -6.25 5.85
C VAL A 90 4.02 -6.06 4.75
N MET A 91 4.46 -5.78 3.52
CA MET A 91 3.54 -5.67 2.38
C MET A 91 2.83 -6.98 2.07
N ALA A 92 3.55 -8.10 2.09
CA ALA A 92 3.00 -9.43 1.82
C ALA A 92 1.94 -9.82 2.85
N GLU A 93 2.23 -9.64 4.14
CA GLU A 93 1.30 -9.98 5.21
C GLU A 93 0.06 -9.07 5.20
N ALA A 94 0.23 -7.77 4.93
CA ALA A 94 -0.89 -6.84 4.81
C ALA A 94 -1.78 -7.16 3.61
N ALA A 95 -1.18 -7.55 2.48
CA ALA A 95 -1.91 -7.99 1.30
C ALA A 95 -2.70 -9.27 1.59
N LEU A 96 -2.08 -10.25 2.25
CA LEU A 96 -2.77 -11.46 2.67
C LEU A 96 -3.97 -11.14 3.58
N ALA A 97 -3.80 -10.26 4.57
CA ALA A 97 -4.87 -9.89 5.50
C ALA A 97 -6.13 -9.31 4.81
N LEU A 98 -5.96 -8.63 3.67
CA LEU A 98 -7.07 -8.09 2.87
C LEU A 98 -7.68 -9.10 1.89
N CYS A 99 -7.01 -10.25 1.69
CA CYS A 99 -7.38 -11.31 0.76
C CYS A 99 -7.80 -12.62 1.44
N LEU A 100 -8.16 -12.58 2.73
CA LEU A 100 -8.67 -13.72 3.48
C LEU A 100 -10.21 -13.72 3.58
N PRO A 101 -10.85 -14.87 3.85
CA PRO A 101 -12.27 -14.92 4.17
C PRO A 101 -12.61 -13.98 5.34
N GLY A 102 -13.66 -13.18 5.18
CA GLY A 102 -14.08 -12.19 6.18
C GLY A 102 -13.30 -10.86 6.14
N SER A 103 -12.41 -10.67 5.17
CA SER A 103 -11.74 -9.38 5.00
C SER A 103 -12.73 -8.25 4.67
N PRO A 104 -12.47 -7.01 5.14
CA PRO A 104 -13.31 -5.86 4.80
C PRO A 104 -13.20 -5.54 3.30
N THR A 105 -14.20 -4.86 2.75
CA THR A 105 -14.17 -4.31 1.38
C THR A 105 -14.18 -2.78 1.42
N GLY A 106 -13.70 -2.13 0.36
CA GLY A 106 -13.71 -0.68 0.20
C GLY A 106 -12.65 0.05 1.01
N ARG A 107 -11.60 -0.62 1.50
CA ARG A 107 -10.52 0.03 2.24
C ARG A 107 -9.47 0.62 1.31
N ILE A 108 -8.95 1.80 1.71
CA ILE A 108 -7.67 2.34 1.27
C ILE A 108 -6.73 2.17 2.47
N ALA A 109 -5.91 1.12 2.42
CA ALA A 109 -5.09 0.67 3.54
C ALA A 109 -3.61 0.97 3.35
N TYR A 110 -2.90 1.00 4.47
CA TYR A 110 -1.45 1.17 4.53
C TYR A 110 -0.86 0.02 5.34
N ALA A 111 0.20 -0.62 4.84
CA ALA A 111 0.61 -1.94 5.32
C ALA A 111 0.92 -1.99 6.82
N THR A 112 1.93 -1.25 7.31
CA THR A 112 2.24 -1.20 8.74
C THR A 112 1.05 -0.79 9.63
N PRO A 113 0.32 0.32 9.35
CA PRO A 113 -0.86 0.69 10.13
C PRO A 113 -1.96 -0.38 10.16
N LEU A 114 -2.21 -1.05 9.03
CA LEU A 114 -3.22 -2.11 8.94
C LEU A 114 -2.84 -3.32 9.79
N LEU A 115 -1.59 -3.79 9.71
CA LEU A 115 -1.15 -4.94 10.51
C LEU A 115 -1.19 -4.64 12.00
N ARG A 116 -0.86 -3.40 12.39
CA ARG A 116 -1.02 -2.91 13.76
C ARG A 116 -2.48 -2.88 14.20
N GLU A 117 -3.39 -2.36 13.37
CA GLU A 117 -4.84 -2.36 13.63
C GLU A 117 -5.36 -3.77 13.87
N LEU A 118 -4.92 -4.73 13.05
CA LEU A 118 -5.37 -6.12 13.09
C LEU A 118 -4.66 -6.95 14.18
N GLY A 119 -3.66 -6.40 14.87
CA GLY A 119 -2.82 -7.16 15.81
C GLY A 119 -2.12 -8.35 15.15
N ARG A 120 -1.81 -8.23 13.85
CA ARG A 120 -1.36 -9.35 13.03
C ARG A 120 0.18 -9.36 12.93
N PRO A 121 0.86 -10.45 13.33
CA PRO A 121 2.31 -10.52 13.29
C PRO A 121 2.81 -10.65 11.85
N VAL A 122 3.97 -10.07 11.58
CA VAL A 122 4.65 -10.20 10.28
C VAL A 122 5.44 -11.50 10.24
N ARG A 123 5.25 -12.29 9.19
CA ARG A 123 6.02 -13.52 8.91
C ARG A 123 7.06 -13.25 7.83
N ASP A 124 8.09 -14.08 7.79
CA ASP A 124 9.01 -14.15 6.65
C ASP A 124 8.27 -14.48 5.34
N LEU A 125 8.92 -14.29 4.19
CA LEU A 125 8.27 -14.56 2.89
C LEU A 125 7.93 -16.05 2.66
N SER A 126 8.43 -16.96 3.51
CA SER A 126 8.01 -18.36 3.52
C SER A 126 6.72 -18.61 4.32
N GLY A 127 6.31 -17.64 5.15
CA GLY A 127 5.14 -17.69 6.02
C GLY A 127 5.34 -18.56 7.28
N LYS A 128 6.57 -18.99 7.58
CA LYS A 128 6.85 -19.97 8.63
C LYS A 128 7.34 -19.32 9.90
N GLU A 129 8.31 -18.43 9.77
CA GLU A 129 8.99 -17.79 10.89
C GLU A 129 8.56 -16.32 11.04
N PRO A 130 8.73 -15.70 12.21
CA PRO A 130 8.62 -14.24 12.32
C PRO A 130 9.59 -13.54 11.36
N ALA A 131 9.16 -12.42 10.77
CA ALA A 131 10.07 -11.56 10.01
C ALA A 131 11.15 -10.97 10.94
N ALA A 132 12.37 -10.81 10.41
CA ALA A 132 13.52 -10.27 11.11
C ALA A 132 13.43 -8.75 11.34
#